data_AF-A0AAV0IEG1-F1
#
_entry.id   AF-A0AAV0IEG1-F1
#
_cell.length_a   1.000
_cell.length_b   1.000
_cell.length_c   1.000
_cell.angle_alpha   90.00
_cell.angle_beta   90.00
_cell.angle_gamma   90.00
#
_symmetry.space_group_name_H-M   'P 1'
#
loop_
_entity.id
_entity.type
_entity.pdbx_description
1 polymer ?
#
loop_
_entity_poly.entity_id
_entity_poly.type
_entity_poly.pdbx_seq_one_letter_code
_entity_poly.pdbx_strand_id
1 'polypeptide(L)'
;MVIAESLRLHPPVPLLAPRENRDKKVKLNSYDVPVNTKVIVNAWMINRDPRYWTEAERFFPERFMDCSTDYKGTDFHFIPFGAGRRICP
;
A
#
# COMPACT_ATOMS: atom_id res chain seq x y z
N MET A 1 -1.45 13.83 10.88
CA MET A 1 -0.99 12.85 11.90
C MET A 1 -2.04 11.80 12.24
N VAL A 2 -3.06 12.09 13.05
CA VAL A 2 -4.04 11.07 13.52
C VAL A 2 -4.72 10.33 12.36
N ILE A 3 -5.21 11.05 11.35
CA ILE A 3 -5.85 10.43 10.18
C ILE A 3 -4.87 9.50 9.43
N ALA A 4 -3.62 9.91 9.25
CA ALA A 4 -2.62 9.12 8.55
C ALA A 4 -2.31 7.82 9.31
N GLU A 5 -2.15 7.90 10.63
CA GLU A 5 -1.92 6.71 11.47
C GLU A 5 -3.15 5.79 11.52
N SER A 6 -4.36 6.36 11.56
CA SER A 6 -5.60 5.59 11.42
C SER A 6 -5.66 4.86 10.08
N LEU A 7 -5.34 5.52 8.97
CA LEU A 7 -5.31 4.91 7.64
C LEU A 7 -4.20 3.86 7.49
N ARG A 8 -3.08 4.02 8.20
CA ARG A 8 -1.98 3.06 8.23
C ARG A 8 -2.44 1.76 8.88
N LEU A 9 -2.98 1.83 10.09
CA LEU A 9 -3.41 0.67 10.86
C LEU A 9 -4.73 0.07 10.36
N HIS A 10 -5.63 0.91 9.86
CA HIS A 10 -7.00 0.55 9.46
C HIS A 10 -7.35 1.09 8.07
N PRO A 11 -6.64 0.66 7.01
CA PRO A 11 -7.00 1.05 5.65
C PRO A 11 -8.42 0.56 5.33
N PRO A 12 -9.34 1.43 4.83
CA PRO A 12 -10.71 1.02 4.51
C PRO A 12 -10.80 -0.12 3.50
N VAL A 13 -9.82 -0.23 2.61
CA VAL A 13 -9.71 -1.30 1.61
C VAL A 13 -8.37 -2.03 1.81
N PRO A 14 -8.26 -2.98 2.76
CA PRO A 14 -6.98 -3.58 3.17
C PRO A 14 -6.26 -4.37 2.07
N LEU A 15 -7.01 -4.86 1.07
CA LEU A 15 -6.50 -5.59 -0.10
C LEU A 15 -6.55 -4.77 -1.39
N LEU A 16 -6.90 -3.48 -1.30
CA LEU A 16 -7.18 -2.57 -2.41
C LEU A 16 -8.17 -3.14 -3.45
N ALA A 17 -8.47 -2.36 -4.49
CA ALA A 17 -9.26 -2.86 -5.61
C ALA A 17 -8.41 -3.85 -6.44
N PRO A 18 -8.91 -5.06 -6.75
CA PRO A 18 -8.20 -6.03 -7.56
C PRO A 18 -7.75 -5.45 -8.90
N ARG A 19 -6.54 -5.82 -9.31
CA ARG A 19 -5.98 -5.49 -10.62
C ARG A 19 -5.88 -6.74 -11.49
N GLU A 20 -5.66 -6.53 -12.78
CA GLU A 20 -5.53 -7.61 -13.74
C GLU A 20 -4.45 -7.26 -14.76
N ASN A 21 -3.59 -8.22 -15.04
CA ASN A 21 -2.60 -8.08 -16.11
C ASN A 21 -3.28 -8.33 -17.47
N ARG A 22 -3.51 -7.29 -18.27
CA ARG A 22 -4.30 -7.39 -19.51
C ARG A 22 -3.51 -7.45 -20.81
N ASP A 23 -2.26 -6.99 -20.81
CA ASP A 23 -1.56 -6.72 -22.07
C ASP A 23 -0.68 -7.91 -22.51
N LYS A 24 0.33 -8.23 -21.70
CA LYS A 24 1.33 -9.25 -22.01
C LYS A 24 1.79 -9.95 -20.75
N LYS A 25 2.44 -11.11 -20.91
CA LYS A 25 3.16 -11.75 -19.80
C LYS A 25 4.15 -10.75 -19.22
N VAL A 26 4.11 -10.54 -17.90
CA VAL A 26 5.04 -9.66 -17.18
C VAL A 26 5.86 -10.47 -16.20
N LYS A 27 7.08 -10.02 -15.93
CA LYS A 27 7.93 -10.60 -14.89
C LYS A 27 7.86 -9.72 -13.64
N LEU A 28 7.48 -10.32 -12.51
CA LEU A 28 7.51 -9.67 -11.20
C LEU A 28 8.58 -10.36 -10.36
N ASN A 29 9.73 -9.70 -10.19
CA ASN A 29 10.94 -10.30 -9.63
C ASN A 29 11.32 -11.60 -10.39
N SER A 30 11.36 -12.73 -9.69
CA SER A 30 11.62 -14.05 -10.27
C SER A 30 10.38 -14.74 -10.85
N TYR A 31 9.20 -14.16 -10.68
CA TYR A 31 7.93 -14.79 -11.06
C TYR A 31 7.43 -14.32 -12.41
N ASP A 32 6.95 -15.28 -13.20
CA ASP A 32 6.24 -15.03 -14.44
C ASP A 32 4.73 -14.86 -14.13
N VAL A 33 4.16 -13.73 -14.53
CA VAL A 33 2.75 -13.40 -14.36
C VAL A 33 2.05 -13.45 -15.73
N PRO A 34 1.24 -14.48 -16.01
CA PRO A 34 0.49 -14.59 -17.25
C PRO A 34 -0.52 -13.45 -17.45
N VAL A 35 -0.98 -13.28 -18.70
CA VAL A 35 -2.14 -12.43 -19.02
C VAL A 35 -3.38 -12.98 -18.31
N ASN A 36 -4.32 -12.10 -17.95
CA ASN A 36 -5.54 -12.36 -17.19
C ASN A 36 -5.32 -12.79 -15.73
N THR A 37 -4.09 -12.67 -15.20
CA THR A 37 -3.84 -12.92 -13.78
C THR A 37 -4.41 -11.78 -12.94
N LYS A 38 -5.24 -12.12 -11.95
CA LYS A 38 -5.72 -11.18 -10.93
C LYS A 38 -4.62 -10.92 -9.90
N VAL A 39 -4.38 -9.65 -9.61
CA VAL A 39 -3.36 -9.18 -8.67
C VAL A 39 -4.05 -8.44 -7.53
N ILE A 40 -3.72 -8.84 -6.31
CA ILE A 40 -4.18 -8.23 -5.06
C ILE A 40 -2.97 -7.59 -4.38
N VAL A 41 -3.13 -6.37 -3.90
CA VAL A 41 -2.08 -5.66 -3.16
C VAL A 41 -2.51 -5.57 -1.70
N ASN A 42 -1.77 -6.25 -0.82
CA ASN A 42 -2.07 -6.28 0.60
C ASN A 42 -1.55 -5.01 1.31
N ALA A 43 -2.27 -3.90 1.14
CA ALA A 43 -1.95 -2.63 1.77
C ALA A 43 -1.93 -2.72 3.30
N TRP A 44 -2.79 -3.56 3.89
CA TRP A 44 -2.80 -3.79 5.34
C TRP A 44 -1.46 -4.35 5.85
N MET A 45 -0.91 -5.35 5.16
CA MET A 45 0.38 -5.93 5.52
C MET A 45 1.53 -4.93 5.31
N ILE A 46 1.52 -4.22 4.18
CA ILE A 46 2.55 -3.22 3.84
C ILE A 46 2.60 -2.12 4.91
N ASN A 47 1.44 -1.58 5.30
CA ASN A 47 1.33 -0.51 6.28
C ASN A 47 1.72 -0.95 7.71
N ARG A 48 1.92 -2.25 7.95
CA ARG A 48 2.28 -2.85 9.24
C ARG A 48 3.62 -3.58 9.20
N ASP A 49 4.37 -3.43 8.12
CA ASP A 49 5.64 -4.10 7.97
C ASP A 49 6.70 -3.46 8.91
N PRO A 50 7.27 -4.22 9.86
CA PRO A 50 8.23 -3.70 10.83
C PRO A 50 9.55 -3.24 10.19
N ARG A 51 9.80 -3.59 8.91
CA ARG A 51 10.95 -3.06 8.15
C ARG A 51 10.83 -1.58 7.85
N TYR A 52 9.59 -1.05 7.81
CA TYR A 52 9.30 0.35 7.50
C TYR A 52 8.67 1.10 8.68
N TRP A 53 8.02 0.39 9.60
CA TRP A 53 7.27 0.98 10.71
C TRP A 53 7.79 0.50 12.07
N THR A 54 8.52 1.36 12.79
CA THR A 54 8.89 1.10 14.20
C THR A 54 7.65 0.97 15.06
N GLU A 55 7.58 -0.06 15.90
CA GLU A 55 6.38 -0.38 16.70
C GLU A 55 5.12 -0.46 15.80
N ALA A 56 5.19 -1.22 14.70
CA ALA A 56 4.19 -1.21 13.62
C ALA A 56 2.74 -1.42 14.07
N GLU A 57 2.52 -2.14 15.16
CA GLU A 57 1.19 -2.43 15.70
C GLU A 57 0.66 -1.35 16.66
N ARG A 58 1.53 -0.44 17.13
CA ARG A 58 1.16 0.64 18.03
C ARG A 58 0.54 1.79 17.25
N PHE A 59 -0.59 2.30 17.76
CA PHE A 59 -1.16 3.57 17.32
C PHE A 59 -0.29 4.72 17.84
N PHE A 60 0.53 5.30 16.97
CA PHE A 60 1.50 6.35 17.31
C PHE A 60 1.46 7.49 16.27
N PRO A 61 0.45 8.39 16.33
CA PRO A 61 0.26 9.47 15.35
C PRO A 61 1.43 10.42 15.15
N GLU A 62 2.24 10.61 16.19
CA GLU A 62 3.41 11.48 16.21
C GLU A 62 4.50 11.03 15.24
N ARG A 63 4.49 9.76 14.79
CA ARG A 63 5.38 9.30 13.70
C ARG A 63 5.19 10.06 12.39
N PHE A 64 4.05 10.75 12.23
CA PHE A 64 3.74 11.60 11.09
C PHE A 64 3.93 13.10 11.38
N MET A 65 4.44 13.48 12.56
CA MET A 65 4.89 14.84 12.84
C MET A 65 6.24 14.99 12.13
N ASP A 66 6.33 15.89 11.15
CA ASP A 66 7.52 16.10 10.32
C ASP A 66 7.94 14.93 9.39
N CYS A 67 7.04 13.99 9.15
CA CYS A 67 7.26 12.93 8.17
C CYS A 67 6.92 13.42 6.75
N SER A 68 7.81 13.14 5.78
CA SER A 68 7.55 13.44 4.37
C SER A 68 6.63 12.43 3.69
N THR A 69 6.32 11.30 4.35
CA THR A 69 5.44 10.26 3.80
C THR A 69 4.02 10.78 3.65
N ASP A 70 3.48 10.66 2.44
CA ASP A 70 2.09 11.02 2.15
C ASP A 70 1.29 9.84 1.57
N TYR A 71 -0.03 10.01 1.50
CA TYR A 71 -0.95 8.98 1.01
C TYR A 71 -1.21 9.07 -0.51
N LYS A 72 -0.44 9.87 -1.26
CA LYS A 72 -0.65 10.10 -2.70
C LYS A 72 -0.08 8.98 -3.58
N GLY A 73 0.34 7.88 -2.98
CA GLY A 73 0.77 6.67 -3.69
C GLY A 73 2.18 6.76 -4.28
N THR A 74 3.01 7.69 -3.81
CA THR A 74 4.45 7.76 -4.10
C THR A 74 5.30 7.08 -3.03
N ASP A 75 4.79 6.98 -1.80
CA ASP A 75 5.41 6.25 -0.70
C ASP A 75 4.83 4.84 -0.58
N PHE A 76 5.52 3.84 -1.13
CA PHE A 76 4.97 2.47 -1.24
C PHE A 76 4.80 1.73 0.09
N HIS A 77 5.40 2.20 1.19
CA HIS A 77 5.15 1.70 2.55
C HIS A 77 3.88 2.28 3.18
N PHE A 78 3.21 3.24 2.51
CA PHE A 78 1.97 3.88 2.95
C PHE A 78 1.02 4.15 1.77
N ILE A 79 0.21 3.16 1.39
CA ILE A 79 -0.68 3.24 0.21
C ILE A 79 -2.17 3.00 0.53
N PRO A 80 -2.77 3.73 1.49
CA PRO A 80 -4.16 3.49 1.91
C PRO A 80 -5.18 3.73 0.79
N PHE A 81 -4.83 4.51 -0.23
CA PHE A 81 -5.66 4.78 -1.41
C PHE A 81 -5.13 4.16 -2.71
N GLY A 82 -4.16 3.24 -2.58
CA GLY A 82 -3.42 2.66 -3.70
C GLY A 82 -2.39 3.63 -4.30
N ALA A 83 -1.93 3.28 -5.51
CA ALA A 83 -0.87 4.01 -6.21
C ALA A 83 -1.01 3.88 -7.74
N GLY A 84 -0.24 4.70 -8.45
CA GLY A 84 -0.13 4.68 -9.92
C GLY A 84 -1.41 5.10 -10.63
N ARG A 85 -1.58 4.63 -11.88
CA ARG A 85 -2.67 5.05 -12.81
C ARG A 85 -4.10 4.89 -12.28
N ARG A 86 -4.30 4.10 -11.23
CA ARG A 86 -5.62 3.75 -10.68
C ARG A 86 -5.68 3.97 -9.17
N ILE A 87 -4.90 4.93 -8.67
CA ILE A 87 -5.08 5.49 -7.33
C ILE A 87 -6.50 6.06 -7.20
N CYS A 88 -7.03 6.13 -5.98
CA CYS A 88 -8.26 6.86 -5.71
C CYS A 88 -8.16 8.28 -6.30
N PRO A 89 -9.14 8.73 -7.12
CA PRO A 89 -9.21 10.11 -7.60
C PRO A 89 -9.33 11.14 -6.47
#